data_AF-A0AAJ4DQE9-F1
#
_entry.id   AF-A0AAJ4DQE9-F1
#
_cell.length_a   1.000
_cell.length_b   1.000
_cell.length_c   1.000
_cell.angle_alpha   90.00
_cell.angle_beta   90.00
_cell.angle_gamma   90.00
#
_symmetry.space_group_name_H-M   'P 1'
#
loop_
_entity.id
_entity.type
_entity.pdbx_description
1 polymer ?
#
loop_
_entity_poly.entity_id
_entity_poly.type
_entity_poly.pdbx_seq_one_letter_code
_entity_poly.pdbx_strand_id
1 'polypeptide(L)'
;MPTITVRTRADGTKSYRAAIRLKRKGKVVYSESRTFDRKALAKDWATRRELELQEPGALTRVQHRGITIGDLIKRYQKEFGTSFGRSKARDMDRLQGYDLAAIDTMEVTSQDFVAHVMWRLKTVKPQTASNDLIWLRSVFKTARSAWGIPAAIDALNDAAETCRRERLVSKPDQRDRRPTLGELEKLLEYGKSTEARRTTPTT
;
A
#
# COMPACT_ATOMS: atom_id res chain seq x y z
N MET A 1 21.20 -27.17 -2.80
CA MET A 1 21.40 -28.13 -3.92
C MET A 1 20.04 -28.45 -4.56
N PRO A 2 19.82 -28.05 -5.82
CA PRO A 2 18.54 -28.23 -6.50
C PRO A 2 18.29 -29.70 -6.85
N THR A 3 17.06 -30.15 -6.67
CA THR A 3 16.64 -31.53 -6.97
C THR A 3 16.08 -31.58 -8.39
N ILE A 4 16.68 -32.38 -9.28
CA ILE A 4 16.17 -32.59 -10.64
C ILE A 4 15.54 -33.98 -10.71
N THR A 5 14.26 -34.03 -11.07
CA THR A 5 13.50 -35.26 -11.26
C THR A 5 13.21 -35.45 -12.75
N VAL A 6 13.31 -36.68 -13.24
CA VAL A 6 13.07 -37.03 -14.64
C VAL A 6 11.73 -37.76 -14.75
N ARG A 7 10.90 -37.35 -15.71
CA ARG A 7 9.65 -38.03 -16.05
C ARG A 7 9.60 -38.26 -17.56
N THR A 8 9.21 -39.46 -17.97
CA THR A 8 8.93 -39.76 -19.39
C THR A 8 7.47 -39.40 -19.70
N ARG A 9 7.23 -38.67 -20.79
CA ARG A 9 5.88 -38.34 -21.27
C ARG A 9 5.29 -39.52 -22.04
N ALA A 10 3.98 -39.49 -22.29
CA ALA A 10 3.30 -40.52 -23.09
C ALA A 10 3.89 -40.65 -24.51
N ASP A 11 4.42 -39.55 -25.05
CA ASP A 11 5.09 -39.44 -26.35
C ASP A 11 6.58 -39.87 -26.32
N GLY A 12 7.03 -40.58 -25.26
CA GLY A 12 8.42 -41.04 -25.11
C GLY A 12 9.47 -39.96 -24.82
N THR A 13 9.13 -38.68 -24.98
CA THR A 13 10.02 -37.55 -24.67
C THR A 13 10.32 -37.43 -23.17
N LYS A 14 11.56 -37.05 -22.83
CA LYS A 14 12.00 -36.86 -21.44
C LYS A 14 11.71 -35.45 -20.97
N SER A 15 11.11 -35.32 -19.79
CA SER A 15 10.81 -34.08 -19.10
C SER A 15 11.65 -33.99 -17.83
N TYR A 16 12.37 -32.89 -17.66
CA TYR A 16 13.24 -32.63 -16.51
C TYR A 16 12.61 -31.56 -15.62
N ARG A 17 12.17 -31.93 -14.42
CA ARG A 17 11.64 -30.99 -13.43
C ARG A 17 12.73 -30.64 -12.42
N ALA A 18 13.17 -29.40 -12.43
CA ALA A 18 14.02 -28.83 -11.40
C ALA A 18 13.14 -28.29 -10.25
N ALA A 19 13.46 -28.66 -9.01
CA ALA A 19 12.81 -28.20 -7.80
C ALA A 19 13.83 -27.59 -6.85
N ILE A 20 13.53 -26.38 -6.37
CA ILE A 20 14.30 -25.63 -5.39
C ILE A 20 13.46 -25.58 -4.11
N ARG A 21 14.03 -26.06 -3.00
CA ARG A 21 13.40 -26.01 -1.68
C ARG A 21 14.38 -25.37 -0.71
N LEU A 22 14.08 -24.16 -0.23
CA LEU A 22 14.85 -23.54 0.84
C LEU A 22 14.18 -23.82 2.18
N LYS A 23 14.98 -24.37 3.10
CA LYS A 23 14.60 -24.55 4.50
C LYS A 23 15.37 -23.53 5.36
N ARG A 24 14.67 -22.84 6.26
CA ARG A 24 15.29 -22.09 7.38
C ARG A 24 14.67 -22.58 8.67
N LYS A 25 15.52 -22.82 9.69
CA LYS A 25 15.10 -23.31 11.02
C LYS A 25 14.16 -24.54 10.93
N GLY A 26 14.47 -25.49 10.05
CA GLY A 26 13.70 -26.72 9.88
C GLY A 26 12.38 -26.60 9.08
N LYS A 27 11.88 -25.40 8.80
CA LYS A 27 10.66 -25.17 8.00
C LYS A 27 11.00 -24.86 6.54
N VAL A 28 10.21 -25.38 5.60
CA VAL A 28 10.29 -25.00 4.18
C VAL A 28 9.73 -23.58 4.05
N VAL A 29 10.59 -22.62 3.75
CA VAL A 29 10.20 -21.20 3.61
C VAL A 29 9.86 -20.87 2.16
N TYR A 30 10.46 -21.61 1.21
CA TYR A 30 10.23 -21.41 -0.21
C TYR A 30 10.35 -22.71 -0.98
N SER A 31 9.45 -22.94 -1.92
CA SER A 31 9.48 -24.08 -2.83
C SER A 31 9.06 -23.63 -4.22
N GLU A 32 9.96 -23.75 -5.19
CA GLU A 32 9.69 -23.44 -6.59
C GLU A 32 10.08 -24.65 -7.44
N SER A 33 9.30 -24.94 -8.47
CA SER A 33 9.68 -25.97 -9.43
C SER A 33 9.32 -25.58 -10.84
N ARG A 34 10.22 -25.86 -11.77
CA ARG A 34 10.01 -25.60 -13.20
C ARG A 34 10.46 -26.80 -14.01
N THR A 35 9.77 -27.01 -15.13
CA THR A 35 9.96 -28.18 -15.99
C THR A 35 10.57 -27.74 -17.32
N PHE A 36 11.51 -28.53 -17.84
CA PHE A 36 12.27 -28.28 -19.06
C PHE A 36 12.42 -29.56 -19.87
N ASP A 37 12.64 -29.44 -21.18
CA ASP A 37 12.84 -30.60 -22.07
C ASP A 37 14.30 -31.09 -22.08
N ARG A 38 15.26 -30.28 -21.60
CA ARG A 38 16.68 -30.63 -21.52
C ARG A 38 17.21 -30.57 -20.09
N LYS A 39 18.01 -31.57 -19.71
CA LYS A 39 18.66 -31.64 -18.38
C LYS A 39 19.57 -30.44 -18.11
N ALA A 40 20.33 -30.00 -19.12
CA ALA A 40 21.24 -28.86 -19.00
C ALA A 40 20.48 -27.57 -18.64
N LEU A 41 19.40 -27.28 -19.37
CA LEU A 41 18.54 -26.12 -19.08
C LEU A 41 17.93 -26.16 -17.68
N ALA A 42 17.49 -27.35 -17.24
CA ALA A 42 16.98 -27.53 -15.88
C ALA A 42 18.03 -27.26 -14.80
N LYS A 43 19.28 -27.70 -15.04
CA LYS A 43 20.42 -27.47 -14.13
C LYS A 43 20.79 -25.99 -14.10
N ASP A 44 20.95 -25.36 -15.26
CA ASP A 44 21.36 -23.95 -15.35
C ASP A 44 20.31 -23.01 -14.74
N TRP A 45 19.02 -23.26 -15.03
CA TRP A 45 17.93 -22.53 -14.38
C TRP A 45 17.99 -22.67 -12.85
N ALA A 46 18.19 -23.88 -12.35
CA ALA A 46 18.19 -24.12 -10.92
C ALA A 46 19.38 -23.48 -10.20
N THR A 47 20.57 -23.52 -10.81
CA THR A 47 21.77 -22.86 -10.27
C THR A 47 21.61 -21.34 -10.26
N ARG A 48 21.16 -20.74 -11.37
CA ARG A 48 20.93 -19.30 -11.45
C ARG A 48 19.86 -18.84 -10.45
N ARG A 49 18.77 -19.58 -10.33
CA ARG A 49 17.69 -19.26 -9.40
C ARG A 49 18.09 -19.45 -7.94
N GLU A 50 18.94 -20.44 -7.63
CA GLU A 50 19.52 -20.60 -6.29
C GLU A 50 20.43 -19.40 -5.94
N LEU A 51 21.23 -18.91 -6.90
CA LEU A 51 22.06 -17.71 -6.72
C LEU A 51 21.20 -16.46 -6.47
N GLU A 52 20.15 -16.24 -7.28
CA GLU A 52 19.19 -15.14 -7.08
C GLU A 52 18.54 -15.20 -5.68
N LEU A 53 18.17 -16.39 -5.21
CA LEU A 53 17.57 -16.58 -3.88
C LEU A 53 18.59 -16.47 -2.73
N GLN A 54 19.89 -16.56 -3.01
CA GLN A 54 20.94 -16.32 -2.01
C GLN A 54 21.20 -14.83 -1.77
N GLU A 55 20.77 -13.94 -2.68
CA GLU A 55 20.91 -12.51 -2.47
C GLU A 55 20.17 -12.07 -1.19
N PRO A 56 20.78 -11.20 -0.37
CA PRO A 56 20.14 -10.64 0.82
C PRO A 56 18.79 -10.00 0.49
N GLY A 57 17.71 -10.52 1.08
CA GLY A 57 16.35 -10.00 0.89
C GLY A 57 15.57 -10.58 -0.30
N ALA A 58 16.18 -11.41 -1.16
CA ALA A 58 15.48 -12.02 -2.29
C ALA A 58 14.33 -12.95 -1.86
N LEU A 59 14.54 -13.79 -0.84
CA LEU A 59 13.45 -14.61 -0.28
C LEU A 59 12.29 -13.77 0.24
N THR A 60 12.60 -12.67 0.94
CA THR A 60 11.58 -11.77 1.50
C THR A 60 10.76 -11.13 0.39
N ARG A 61 11.43 -10.68 -0.69
CA ARG A 61 10.75 -10.15 -1.89
C ARG A 61 9.83 -11.19 -2.52
N VAL A 62 10.30 -12.41 -2.70
CA VAL A 62 9.50 -13.47 -3.31
C VAL A 62 8.31 -13.87 -2.42
N GLN A 63 8.49 -13.92 -1.09
CA GLN A 63 7.44 -14.28 -0.14
C GLN A 63 6.30 -13.26 -0.09
N HIS A 64 6.63 -11.98 -0.26
CA HIS A 64 5.68 -10.88 -0.16
C HIS A 64 5.28 -10.30 -1.51
N ARG A 65 5.67 -10.95 -2.61
CA ARG A 65 5.25 -10.60 -3.96
C ARG A 65 3.74 -10.77 -4.11
N GLY A 66 3.10 -9.85 -4.80
CA GLY A 66 1.65 -9.82 -5.01
C GLY A 66 0.87 -9.16 -3.87
N ILE A 67 1.53 -8.67 -2.81
CA ILE A 67 0.85 -7.89 -1.77
C ILE A 67 0.58 -6.49 -2.32
N THR A 68 -0.69 -6.17 -2.49
CA THR A 68 -1.14 -4.88 -3.03
C THR A 68 -1.17 -3.79 -1.96
N ILE A 69 -1.21 -2.52 -2.38
CA ILE A 69 -1.38 -1.39 -1.48
C ILE A 69 -2.69 -1.51 -0.70
N GLY A 70 -3.76 -1.95 -1.36
CA GLY A 70 -5.05 -2.21 -0.74
C GLY A 70 -4.97 -3.23 0.38
N ASP A 71 -4.21 -4.31 0.19
CA ASP A 71 -4.01 -5.33 1.23
C ASP A 71 -3.27 -4.78 2.44
N LEU A 72 -2.26 -3.93 2.23
CA LEU A 72 -1.57 -3.25 3.34
C LEU A 72 -2.52 -2.32 4.10
N ILE A 73 -3.36 -1.55 3.41
CA ILE A 73 -4.32 -0.64 4.05
C ILE A 73 -5.33 -1.46 4.87
N LYS A 74 -5.89 -2.54 4.30
CA LYS A 74 -6.83 -3.43 5.01
C LYS A 74 -6.21 -4.00 6.27
N ARG A 75 -4.98 -4.52 6.17
CA ARG A 75 -4.25 -5.03 7.32
C ARG A 75 -3.99 -3.94 8.36
N TYR A 76 -3.60 -2.74 7.92
CA TYR A 76 -3.34 -1.60 8.80
C TYR A 76 -4.60 -1.18 9.56
N GLN A 77 -5.74 -1.10 8.90
CA GLN A 77 -7.02 -0.80 9.53
C GLN A 77 -7.45 -1.90 10.50
N LYS A 78 -7.21 -3.18 10.17
CA LYS A 78 -7.54 -4.29 11.07
C LYS A 78 -6.73 -4.25 12.37
N GLU A 79 -5.43 -3.94 12.27
CA GLU A 79 -4.53 -3.93 13.43
C GLU A 79 -4.59 -2.62 14.24
N PHE A 80 -4.76 -1.47 13.58
CA PHE A 80 -4.63 -0.15 14.21
C PHE A 80 -5.89 0.72 14.09
N GLY A 81 -6.97 0.24 13.47
CA GLY A 81 -8.18 1.03 13.16
C GLY A 81 -8.87 1.65 14.36
N THR A 82 -8.81 0.99 15.52
CA THR A 82 -9.39 1.49 16.79
C THR A 82 -8.62 2.69 17.36
N SER A 83 -7.36 2.87 16.97
CA SER A 83 -6.48 3.91 17.53
C SER A 83 -6.61 5.27 16.85
N PHE A 84 -7.20 5.35 15.66
CA PHE A 84 -7.26 6.60 14.90
C PHE A 84 -8.68 7.06 14.56
N GLY A 85 -8.88 8.39 14.54
CA GLY A 85 -10.19 9.02 14.41
C GLY A 85 -10.89 8.79 13.05
N ARG A 86 -12.20 9.07 13.04
CA ARG A 86 -13.13 8.86 11.92
C ARG A 86 -12.61 9.36 10.56
N SER A 87 -11.95 10.51 10.52
CA SER A 87 -11.43 11.09 9.27
C SER A 87 -10.38 10.18 8.60
N LYS A 88 -9.43 9.64 9.37
CA LYS A 88 -8.39 8.76 8.83
C LYS A 88 -8.98 7.42 8.37
N ALA A 89 -9.94 6.87 9.10
CA ALA A 89 -10.64 5.64 8.69
C ALA A 89 -11.33 5.81 7.34
N ARG A 90 -12.12 6.89 7.18
CA ARG A 90 -12.82 7.19 5.92
C ARG A 90 -11.85 7.42 4.75
N ASP A 91 -10.75 8.12 4.99
CA ASP A 91 -9.75 8.37 3.94
C ASP A 91 -9.06 7.06 3.52
N MET A 92 -8.78 6.14 4.47
CA MET A 92 -8.23 4.82 4.17
C MET A 92 -9.19 3.93 3.39
N ASP A 93 -10.49 3.92 3.75
CA ASP A 93 -11.51 3.19 2.96
C ASP A 93 -11.59 3.75 1.53
N ARG A 94 -11.54 5.08 1.40
CA ARG A 94 -11.53 5.72 0.08
C ARG A 94 -10.29 5.33 -0.73
N LEU A 95 -9.11 5.30 -0.10
CA LEU A 95 -7.87 4.89 -0.75
C LEU A 95 -7.93 3.47 -1.30
N GLN A 96 -8.63 2.55 -0.66
CA GLN A 96 -8.81 1.18 -1.15
C GLN A 96 -9.65 1.10 -2.44
N GLY A 97 -10.49 2.09 -2.70
CA GLY A 97 -11.35 2.14 -3.89
C GLY A 97 -10.65 2.70 -5.14
N TYR A 98 -9.38 3.08 -5.06
CA TYR A 98 -8.65 3.67 -6.18
C TYR A 98 -7.76 2.66 -6.90
N ASP A 99 -7.44 2.94 -8.15
CA ASP A 99 -6.55 2.10 -8.98
C ASP A 99 -5.17 1.91 -8.35
N LEU A 100 -4.68 2.93 -7.64
CA LEU A 100 -3.44 2.86 -6.87
C LEU A 100 -3.44 1.70 -5.86
N ALA A 101 -4.59 1.34 -5.30
CA ALA A 101 -4.70 0.25 -4.31
C ALA A 101 -4.41 -1.13 -4.91
N ALA A 102 -4.57 -1.32 -6.22
CA ALA A 102 -4.34 -2.59 -6.90
C ALA A 102 -2.86 -2.84 -7.23
N ILE A 103 -2.01 -1.82 -7.13
CA ILE A 103 -0.59 -1.93 -7.47
C ILE A 103 0.16 -2.71 -6.39
N ASP A 104 1.11 -3.54 -6.80
CA ASP A 104 2.02 -4.26 -5.91
C ASP A 104 2.90 -3.28 -5.14
N THR A 105 2.99 -3.50 -3.83
CA THR A 105 3.70 -2.61 -2.89
C THR A 105 5.21 -2.54 -3.10
N MET A 106 5.79 -3.52 -3.80
CA MET A 106 7.21 -3.56 -4.17
C MET A 106 7.47 -3.00 -5.57
N GLU A 107 6.48 -3.08 -6.47
CA GLU A 107 6.62 -2.66 -7.86
C GLU A 107 6.09 -1.22 -8.07
N VAL A 108 5.39 -0.64 -7.09
CA VAL A 108 4.90 0.74 -7.16
C VAL A 108 6.06 1.74 -7.29
N THR A 109 5.90 2.66 -8.23
CA THR A 109 6.90 3.67 -8.57
C THR A 109 6.49 5.06 -8.09
N SER A 110 7.45 5.99 -8.08
CA SER A 110 7.16 7.40 -7.78
C SER A 110 6.18 8.00 -8.79
N GLN A 111 6.18 7.52 -10.04
CA GLN A 111 5.29 7.98 -11.10
C GLN A 111 3.84 7.62 -10.80
N ASP A 112 3.57 6.42 -10.26
CA ASP A 112 2.22 5.98 -9.90
C ASP A 112 1.61 6.88 -8.81
N PHE A 113 2.41 7.25 -7.80
CA PHE A 113 1.98 8.17 -6.75
C PHE A 113 1.74 9.59 -7.26
N VAL A 114 2.61 10.10 -8.14
CA VAL A 114 2.42 11.43 -8.77
C VAL A 114 1.17 11.43 -9.65
N ALA A 115 0.96 10.38 -10.45
CA ALA A 115 -0.22 10.22 -11.29
C ALA A 115 -1.51 10.18 -10.46
N HIS A 116 -1.50 9.45 -9.34
CA HIS A 116 -2.60 9.44 -8.38
C HIS A 116 -2.91 10.85 -7.85
N VAL A 117 -1.88 11.60 -7.44
CA VAL A 117 -2.05 12.99 -6.96
C VAL A 117 -2.63 13.89 -8.06
N MET A 118 -2.07 13.85 -9.27
CA MET A 118 -2.58 14.64 -10.40
C MET A 118 -4.04 14.32 -10.73
N TRP A 119 -4.40 13.04 -10.69
CA TRP A 119 -5.78 12.60 -10.86
C TRP A 119 -6.70 13.14 -9.75
N ARG A 120 -6.25 13.07 -8.49
CA ARG A 120 -6.99 13.59 -7.34
C ARG A 120 -7.24 15.09 -7.43
N LEU A 121 -6.28 15.87 -7.90
CA LEU A 121 -6.40 17.33 -8.03
C LEU A 121 -7.53 17.78 -8.98
N LYS A 122 -8.01 16.90 -9.85
CA LYS A 122 -9.20 17.19 -10.69
C LYS A 122 -10.48 17.35 -9.87
N THR A 123 -10.53 16.79 -8.66
CA THR A 123 -11.76 16.73 -7.83
C THR A 123 -11.57 17.28 -6.42
N VAL A 124 -10.34 17.35 -5.90
CA VAL A 124 -10.08 17.79 -4.52
C VAL A 124 -9.02 18.89 -4.45
N LYS A 125 -9.01 19.61 -3.32
CA LYS A 125 -7.98 20.61 -3.03
C LYS A 125 -6.61 19.95 -2.76
N PRO A 126 -5.48 20.64 -3.02
CA PRO A 126 -4.12 20.12 -2.79
C PRO A 126 -3.87 19.59 -1.37
N GLN A 127 -4.44 20.23 -0.34
CA GLN A 127 -4.38 19.77 1.05
C GLN A 127 -4.96 18.35 1.23
N THR A 128 -6.01 18.01 0.49
CA THR A 128 -6.69 16.72 0.60
C THR A 128 -5.94 15.63 -0.15
N ALA A 129 -5.34 15.96 -1.31
CA ALA A 129 -4.43 15.05 -2.01
C ALA A 129 -3.15 14.78 -1.18
N SER A 130 -2.66 15.79 -0.44
CA SER A 130 -1.53 15.64 0.48
C SER A 130 -1.79 14.59 1.57
N ASN A 131 -3.00 14.56 2.12
CA ASN A 131 -3.38 13.60 3.17
C ASN A 131 -3.27 12.14 2.70
N ASP A 132 -3.57 11.85 1.43
CA ASP A 132 -3.42 10.50 0.87
C ASP A 132 -1.98 9.99 1.03
N LEU A 133 -1.01 10.82 0.64
CA LEU A 133 0.42 10.48 0.72
C LEU A 133 0.88 10.32 2.18
N ILE A 134 0.32 11.12 3.10
CA ILE A 134 0.62 11.02 4.53
C ILE A 134 0.11 9.68 5.10
N TRP A 135 -1.11 9.28 4.73
CA TRP A 135 -1.70 8.01 5.17
C TRP A 135 -0.97 6.81 4.58
N LEU A 136 -0.69 6.82 3.28
CA LEU A 136 0.09 5.77 2.62
C LEU A 136 1.48 5.65 3.25
N ARG A 137 2.14 6.76 3.61
CA ARG A 137 3.45 6.74 4.27
C ARG A 137 3.39 6.05 5.62
N SER A 138 2.34 6.30 6.41
CA SER A 138 2.14 5.60 7.68
C SER A 138 2.00 4.09 7.47
N VAL A 139 1.22 3.67 6.47
CA VAL A 139 0.99 2.26 6.15
C VAL A 139 2.28 1.59 5.69
N PHE A 140 3.00 2.20 4.73
CA PHE A 140 4.26 1.67 4.19
C PHE A 140 5.34 1.57 5.26
N LYS A 141 5.43 2.56 6.17
CA LYS A 141 6.36 2.53 7.29
C LYS A 141 6.06 1.36 8.22
N THR A 142 4.80 1.17 8.60
CA THR A 142 4.38 0.02 9.41
C THR A 142 4.64 -1.30 8.71
N ALA A 143 4.39 -1.39 7.40
CA ALA A 143 4.66 -2.59 6.62
C ALA A 143 6.13 -3.00 6.67
N ARG A 144 7.04 -2.02 6.51
CA ARG A 144 8.48 -2.25 6.59
C ARG A 144 8.95 -2.57 8.01
N SER A 145 8.49 -1.84 9.01
CA SER A 145 9.01 -1.95 10.38
C SER A 145 8.37 -3.08 11.20
N ALA A 146 7.06 -3.28 11.08
CA ALA A 146 6.31 -4.23 11.90
C ALA A 146 6.05 -5.56 11.19
N TRP A 147 5.85 -5.54 9.87
CA TRP A 147 5.47 -6.74 9.11
C TRP A 147 6.61 -7.36 8.30
N GLY A 148 7.77 -6.68 8.23
CA GLY A 148 8.91 -7.13 7.44
C GLY A 148 8.66 -7.15 5.92
N ILE A 149 7.61 -6.47 5.46
CA ILE A 149 7.27 -6.36 4.04
C ILE A 149 8.12 -5.22 3.45
N PRO A 150 8.99 -5.48 2.45
CA PRO A 150 9.84 -4.45 1.87
C PRO A 150 9.06 -3.59 0.86
N ALA A 151 8.03 -2.91 1.34
CA ALA A 151 7.24 -1.97 0.56
C ALA A 151 8.13 -0.78 0.11
N ALA A 152 7.90 -0.29 -1.11
CA ALA A 152 8.67 0.77 -1.77
C ALA A 152 8.38 2.16 -1.16
N ILE A 153 8.75 2.35 0.11
CA ILE A 153 8.55 3.62 0.82
C ILE A 153 9.34 4.76 0.21
N ASP A 154 10.50 4.46 -0.39
CA ASP A 154 11.37 5.46 -1.00
C ASP A 154 10.72 6.07 -2.25
N ALA A 155 10.05 5.26 -3.07
CA ALA A 155 9.25 5.75 -4.20
C ALA A 155 8.14 6.73 -3.77
N LEU A 156 7.47 6.43 -2.64
CA LEU A 156 6.47 7.33 -2.07
C LEU A 156 7.10 8.63 -1.53
N ASN A 157 8.32 8.55 -0.98
CA ASN A 157 9.05 9.72 -0.48
C ASN A 157 9.40 10.68 -1.61
N ASP A 158 9.97 10.14 -2.68
CA ASP A 158 10.38 10.91 -3.87
C ASP A 158 9.18 11.54 -4.56
N ALA A 159 8.06 10.81 -4.65
CA ALA A 159 6.80 11.32 -5.18
C ALA A 159 6.27 12.49 -4.32
N ALA A 160 6.27 12.34 -3.00
CA ALA A 160 5.80 13.38 -2.09
C ALA A 160 6.69 14.64 -2.11
N GLU A 161 7.99 14.47 -2.33
CA GLU A 161 8.92 15.59 -2.53
C GLU A 161 8.66 16.29 -3.86
N THR A 162 8.55 15.54 -4.95
CA THR A 162 8.23 16.06 -6.29
C THR A 162 6.90 16.81 -6.28
N CYS A 163 5.85 16.23 -5.70
CA CYS A 163 4.55 16.88 -5.59
C CYS A 163 4.61 18.19 -4.79
N ARG A 164 5.49 18.28 -3.78
CA ARG A 164 5.71 19.51 -3.01
C ARG A 164 6.45 20.56 -3.85
N ARG A 165 7.51 20.15 -4.54
CA ARG A 165 8.33 21.03 -5.40
C ARG A 165 7.49 21.65 -6.51
N GLU A 166 6.68 20.83 -7.17
CA GLU A 166 5.77 21.26 -8.25
C GLU A 166 4.46 21.89 -7.75
N ARG A 167 4.33 22.15 -6.45
CA ARG A 167 3.13 22.76 -5.82
C ARG A 167 1.82 22.01 -6.08
N LEU A 168 1.88 20.71 -6.36
CA LEU A 168 0.73 19.83 -6.52
C LEU A 168 0.06 19.52 -5.18
N VAL A 169 0.81 19.57 -4.08
CA VAL A 169 0.27 19.42 -2.73
C VAL A 169 0.64 20.64 -1.89
N SER A 170 -0.28 21.07 -1.03
CA SER A 170 -0.08 22.23 -0.15
C SER A 170 -0.49 21.91 1.28
N LYS A 171 0.00 22.73 2.22
CA LYS A 171 -0.59 22.78 3.55
C LYS A 171 -1.98 23.43 3.47
N PRO A 172 -2.90 23.07 4.37
CA PRO A 172 -4.19 23.74 4.45
C PRO A 172 -4.02 25.22 4.82
N ASP A 173 -4.89 26.06 4.26
CA ASP A 173 -4.95 27.48 4.63
C ASP A 173 -5.34 27.61 6.11
N GLN A 174 -4.63 28.45 6.84
CA GLN A 174 -5.02 28.78 8.21
C GLN A 174 -6.25 29.70 8.17
N ARG A 175 -7.22 29.41 9.04
CA ARG A 175 -8.47 30.16 9.15
C ARG A 175 -8.57 30.73 10.55
N ASP A 176 -8.21 31.99 10.69
CA ASP A 176 -8.25 32.69 11.98
C ASP A 176 -9.41 33.67 12.11
N ARG A 177 -10.33 33.69 11.14
CA ARG A 177 -11.53 34.53 11.22
C ARG A 177 -12.35 34.17 12.45
N ARG A 178 -12.54 35.15 13.35
CA ARG A 178 -13.50 35.10 14.44
C ARG A 178 -14.75 35.90 14.05
N PRO A 179 -15.96 35.43 14.40
CA PRO A 179 -17.16 36.24 14.21
C PRO A 179 -17.03 37.58 14.92
N THR A 180 -17.55 38.64 14.30
CA THR A 180 -17.68 39.95 14.95
C THR A 180 -18.84 39.95 15.95
N LEU A 181 -18.87 40.93 16.87
CA LEU A 181 -19.97 41.05 17.84
C LEU A 181 -21.34 41.15 17.16
N GLY A 182 -21.46 41.95 16.10
CA GLY A 182 -22.73 42.06 15.35
C GLY A 182 -23.12 40.78 14.60
N GLU A 183 -22.17 39.93 14.20
CA GLU A 183 -22.49 38.60 13.66
C GLU A 183 -22.93 37.63 14.76
N LEU A 184 -22.35 37.72 15.95
CA LEU A 184 -22.77 36.93 17.11
C LEU A 184 -24.19 37.30 17.55
N GLU A 185 -24.52 38.59 17.57
CA GLU A 185 -25.88 39.06 17.86
C GLU A 185 -26.91 38.49 16.89
N LYS A 186 -26.62 38.52 15.58
CA LYS A 186 -27.47 37.92 14.54
C LYS A 186 -27.62 36.41 14.71
N LEU A 187 -26.54 35.70 15.07
CA LEU A 187 -26.59 34.26 15.34
C LEU A 187 -27.44 33.94 16.58
N LEU A 188 -27.34 34.75 17.64
CA LEU A 188 -28.14 34.61 18.85
C LEU A 188 -29.62 34.91 18.59
N GLU A 189 -29.93 35.94 17.81
CA GLU A 189 -31.29 36.29 17.41
C GLU A 189 -31.93 35.18 16.56
N TYR A 190 -31.19 34.64 15.58
CA TYR A 190 -31.61 33.46 14.82
C TYR A 190 -31.83 32.25 15.73
N GLY A 191 -30.93 32.00 16.68
CA GLY A 191 -31.03 30.94 17.68
C GLY A 191 -32.34 31.02 18.48
N LYS A 192 -32.69 32.19 19.00
CA LYS A 192 -33.95 32.44 19.74
C LYS A 192 -35.19 32.15 18.90
N SER A 193 -35.18 32.51 17.62
CA SER A 193 -36.29 32.23 16.69
C SER A 193 -36.45 30.72 16.39
N THR A 194 -35.39 29.94 16.58
CA THR A 194 -35.33 28.50 16.29
C THR A 194 -35.52 27.64 17.55
N GLU A 195 -35.06 28.09 18.73
CA GLU A 195 -35.33 27.47 20.04
C GLU A 195 -36.83 27.43 20.33
N ALA A 196 -37.59 28.45 19.94
CA ALA A 196 -39.06 28.42 20.00
C ALA A 196 -39.68 27.27 19.16
N ARG A 197 -38.94 26.70 18.19
CA ARG A 197 -39.38 25.58 17.33
C ARG A 197 -38.82 24.22 17.76
N ARG A 198 -37.85 24.19 18.68
CA ARG A 198 -37.19 22.97 19.13
C ARG A 198 -37.43 22.79 20.63
N THR A 199 -38.64 22.38 20.99
CA THR A 199 -38.86 21.74 22.29
C THR A 199 -38.08 20.43 22.32
N THR A 200 -36.92 20.43 22.97
CA THR A 200 -36.28 19.18 23.40
C THR A 200 -37.25 18.49 24.36
N PRO A 201 -37.68 17.24 24.10
CA PRO A 201 -38.51 16.52 25.05
C PRO A 201 -37.67 16.28 26.30
N THR A 202 -37.94 17.03 27.36
CA THR A 202 -37.35 16.77 28.67
C THR A 202 -38.01 15.50 29.18
N THR A 203 -37.21 14.44 29.39
CA THR A 203 -37.64 13.21 30.07
C THR A 203 -37.45 13.37 31.57
#